data_AF-A0A7J4QJ84-F1
#
_entry.id   AF-A0A7J4QJ84-F1
#
_cell.length_a   1.000
_cell.length_b   1.000
_cell.length_c   1.000
_cell.angle_alpha   90.00
_cell.angle_beta   90.00
_cell.angle_gamma   90.00
#
_symmetry.space_group_name_H-M   'P 1'
#
loop_
_entity.id
_entity.type
_entity.pdbx_description
1 polymer ?
#
loop_
_entity_poly.entity_id
_entity_poly.type
_entity_poly.pdbx_seq_one_letter_code
_entity_poly.pdbx_strand_id
1 'polypeptide(L)'
;MVSSRVAHALVLVLLMCSAPLSGCFAPSGGEELPSADDLEIRPSTWIGGEFQTVAFTADEDLSLYVPYLLRDPATNFVQNSTIVELNEGETVELTLLAPPRTTTAVVQIGLPGRDAFPVRDVNESWATWVARGGMGAAERGPAASVLVDENSTWPSIQSGNVTGGPSTAVTASIERLAAPAYDESEGARHSTGFVNGRDTYDTLAFLTNEDLDPTDLADGAEGFLNRWAGQGNAAYEDAAQFLIQEFESFGLEVNVQRYEYTDWQGNQNPEGYNICGFRYGTLFPNEWMVFGAHFDVAPPINALALDPHVTGVRTYGTRVGAYDNTAGTSMVLEVAEAMANAATRRTMVFCLWSGEEGGKRGSDYWTDFYVSQENPDVTVTNYVNL
;
A
#
# COMPACT_ATOMS: atom_id res chain seq x y z
N MET A 1 -69.82 14.14 -27.74
CA MET A 1 -69.25 14.76 -26.52
C MET A 1 -68.82 13.64 -25.59
N VAL A 2 -67.52 13.36 -25.52
CA VAL A 2 -66.99 12.40 -24.54
C VAL A 2 -67.08 13.05 -23.16
N SER A 3 -67.68 12.36 -22.19
CA SER A 3 -67.87 12.87 -20.82
C SER A 3 -66.52 13.25 -20.20
N SER A 4 -66.45 14.43 -19.57
CA SER A 4 -65.26 14.95 -18.87
C SER A 4 -64.57 13.89 -18.00
N ARG A 5 -65.33 13.00 -17.35
CA ARG A 5 -64.77 11.93 -16.51
C ARG A 5 -63.94 10.89 -17.28
N VAL A 6 -64.31 10.62 -18.53
CA VAL A 6 -63.59 9.68 -19.40
C VAL A 6 -62.27 10.29 -19.89
N ALA A 7 -62.25 11.61 -20.14
CA ALA A 7 -61.03 12.32 -20.51
C ALA A 7 -60.00 12.35 -19.36
N HIS A 8 -60.45 12.60 -18.12
CA HIS A 8 -59.58 12.57 -16.94
C HIS A 8 -59.01 11.17 -16.68
N ALA A 9 -59.82 10.12 -16.85
CA ALA A 9 -59.36 8.74 -16.71
C ALA A 9 -58.30 8.38 -17.76
N LEU A 10 -58.48 8.81 -19.01
CA LEU A 10 -57.49 8.61 -20.09
C LEU A 10 -56.17 9.32 -19.80
N VAL A 11 -56.20 10.55 -19.28
CA VAL A 11 -54.98 11.29 -18.91
C VAL A 11 -54.25 10.61 -17.77
N LEU A 12 -54.95 10.14 -16.73
CA LEU A 12 -54.36 9.39 -15.62
C LEU A 12 -53.74 8.06 -16.07
N VAL A 13 -54.40 7.34 -16.98
CA VAL A 13 -53.85 6.11 -17.57
C VAL A 13 -52.60 6.42 -18.39
N LEU A 14 -52.60 7.47 -19.23
CA LEU A 14 -51.41 7.91 -19.97
C LEU A 14 -50.25 8.33 -19.04
N LEU A 15 -50.56 8.98 -17.92
CA LEU A 15 -49.55 9.38 -16.93
C LEU A 15 -48.96 8.17 -16.20
N MET A 16 -49.78 7.18 -15.86
CA MET A 16 -49.30 5.93 -15.24
C MET A 16 -48.58 5.01 -16.23
N CYS A 17 -48.95 5.04 -17.51
CA CYS A 17 -48.23 4.34 -18.58
C CYS A 17 -46.92 5.03 -18.98
N SER A 18 -46.71 6.30 -18.63
CA SER A 18 -45.45 7.02 -18.88
C SER A 18 -44.47 6.96 -17.71
N ALA A 19 -44.92 6.64 -16.50
CA ALA A 19 -44.06 6.39 -15.35
C ALA A 19 -42.99 5.28 -15.55
N PRO A 20 -43.22 4.19 -16.31
CA PRO A 20 -42.15 3.22 -16.63
C PRO A 20 -41.23 3.66 -17.79
N LEU A 21 -41.50 4.77 -18.49
CA LEU A 21 -40.61 5.29 -19.55
C LEU A 21 -39.43 6.12 -19.01
N SER A 22 -39.43 6.44 -17.71
CA SER A 22 -38.25 6.99 -17.01
C SER A 22 -37.37 5.90 -16.40
N GLY A 23 -37.57 4.63 -16.77
CA GLY A 23 -36.69 3.53 -16.42
C GLY A 23 -35.43 3.56 -17.28
N CYS A 24 -34.28 3.70 -16.62
CA CYS A 24 -32.91 3.40 -17.07
C CYS A 24 -32.80 2.98 -18.56
N PHE A 25 -32.29 3.88 -19.40
CA PHE A 25 -31.80 3.53 -20.73
C PHE A 25 -30.63 2.56 -20.57
N ALA A 26 -30.93 1.26 -20.50
CA ALA A 26 -29.98 0.27 -20.97
C ALA A 26 -29.78 0.53 -22.47
N PRO A 27 -28.56 0.63 -22.99
CA PRO A 27 -28.34 0.82 -24.42
C PRO A 27 -28.96 -0.37 -25.16
N SER A 28 -30.11 -0.15 -25.76
CA SER A 28 -30.75 -1.11 -26.65
C SER A 28 -29.95 -1.09 -27.95
N GLY A 29 -29.15 -2.15 -28.16
CA GLY A 29 -28.38 -2.49 -29.36
C GLY A 29 -28.32 -1.44 -30.47
N GLY A 30 -27.17 -0.77 -30.60
CA GLY A 30 -26.89 0.10 -31.74
C GLY A 30 -25.74 1.10 -31.56
N GLU A 31 -25.33 1.41 -30.33
CA GLU A 31 -24.17 2.26 -30.09
C GLU A 31 -22.88 1.43 -30.16
N GLU A 32 -22.03 1.80 -31.10
CA GLU A 32 -20.69 1.22 -31.28
C GLU A 32 -19.81 1.68 -30.11
N LEU A 33 -19.05 0.76 -29.52
CA LEU A 33 -18.11 1.13 -28.45
C LEU A 33 -17.00 2.00 -29.04
N PRO A 34 -16.47 2.98 -28.28
CA PRO A 34 -15.29 3.74 -28.69
C PRO A 34 -14.14 2.79 -29.05
N SER A 35 -13.41 3.13 -30.11
CA SER A 35 -12.18 2.49 -30.54
C SER A 35 -11.04 2.83 -29.59
N ALA A 36 -10.05 1.94 -29.49
CA ALA A 36 -8.87 2.20 -28.65
C ALA A 36 -8.07 3.43 -29.12
N ASP A 37 -8.21 3.81 -30.38
CA ASP A 37 -7.58 4.99 -30.97
C ASP A 37 -8.27 6.31 -30.55
N ASP A 38 -9.48 6.26 -29.95
CA ASP A 38 -10.24 7.44 -29.54
C ASP A 38 -9.76 8.04 -28.21
N LEU A 39 -8.71 7.45 -27.61
CA LEU A 39 -8.06 7.93 -26.40
C LEU A 39 -6.54 7.99 -26.58
N GLU A 40 -6.00 9.19 -26.56
CA GLU A 40 -4.57 9.40 -26.52
C GLU A 40 -4.04 9.40 -25.07
N ILE A 41 -3.02 8.58 -24.80
CA ILE A 41 -2.33 8.52 -23.50
C ILE A 41 -0.93 9.13 -23.62
N ARG A 42 -0.61 10.13 -22.78
CA ARG A 42 0.72 10.75 -22.71
C ARG A 42 1.25 10.79 -21.27
N PRO A 43 2.48 10.31 -21.01
CA PRO A 43 3.38 9.63 -21.93
C PRO A 43 2.88 8.22 -22.29
N SER A 44 3.35 7.68 -23.43
CA SER A 44 3.04 6.31 -23.87
C SER A 44 3.77 5.22 -23.07
N THR A 45 4.81 5.62 -22.33
CA THR A 45 5.57 4.77 -21.40
C THR A 45 5.51 5.39 -20.01
N TRP A 46 5.00 4.64 -19.06
CA TRP A 46 4.83 5.02 -17.67
C TRP A 46 6.00 4.49 -16.84
N ILE A 47 6.49 5.29 -15.90
CA ILE A 47 7.51 4.91 -14.93
C ILE A 47 6.86 4.04 -13.85
N GLY A 48 7.32 2.80 -13.71
CA GLY A 48 6.81 1.86 -12.72
C GLY A 48 7.34 2.18 -11.32
N GLY A 49 6.44 2.21 -10.32
CA GLY A 49 6.79 2.40 -8.92
C GLY A 49 6.84 3.85 -8.46
N GLU A 50 6.59 4.83 -9.32
CA GLU A 50 6.59 6.25 -8.97
C GLU A 50 5.27 6.93 -9.34
N PHE A 51 4.89 7.95 -8.57
CA PHE A 51 3.77 8.81 -8.94
C PHE A 51 4.19 9.72 -10.10
N GLN A 52 3.43 9.69 -11.19
CA GLN A 52 3.68 10.52 -12.37
C GLN A 52 2.39 11.07 -12.93
N THR A 53 2.46 12.20 -13.62
CA THR A 53 1.33 12.75 -14.34
C THR A 53 1.15 12.03 -15.67
N VAL A 54 -0.05 11.51 -15.90
CA VAL A 54 -0.48 10.94 -17.17
C VAL A 54 -1.67 11.75 -17.68
N ALA A 55 -1.54 12.27 -18.89
CA ALA A 55 -2.58 12.96 -19.61
C ALA A 55 -3.36 11.98 -20.49
N PHE A 56 -4.69 12.10 -20.45
CA PHE A 56 -5.62 11.35 -21.27
C PHE A 56 -6.43 12.35 -22.08
N THR A 57 -6.35 12.27 -23.41
CA THR A 57 -7.09 13.15 -24.32
C THR A 57 -8.08 12.32 -25.11
N ALA A 58 -9.35 12.72 -25.11
CA ALA A 58 -10.41 12.01 -25.82
C ALA A 58 -10.64 12.64 -27.19
N ASP A 59 -10.72 11.80 -28.23
CA ASP A 59 -11.05 12.24 -29.60
C ASP A 59 -12.57 12.21 -29.87
N GLU A 60 -13.35 11.60 -28.97
CA GLU A 60 -14.82 11.58 -28.96
C GLU A 60 -15.33 11.66 -27.51
N ASP A 61 -16.62 11.91 -27.30
CA ASP A 61 -17.22 11.83 -25.97
C ASP A 61 -17.10 10.38 -25.43
N LEU A 62 -16.53 10.18 -24.24
CA LEU A 62 -16.37 8.86 -23.63
C LEU A 62 -16.27 8.90 -22.09
N SER A 63 -16.51 7.75 -21.47
CA SER A 63 -16.17 7.51 -20.06
C SER A 63 -14.87 6.73 -19.95
N LEU A 64 -13.91 7.25 -19.17
CA LEU A 64 -12.58 6.67 -18.94
C LEU A 64 -12.48 6.06 -17.54
N TYR A 65 -12.21 4.77 -17.46
CA TYR A 65 -11.85 4.08 -16.22
C TYR A 65 -10.35 3.87 -16.09
N VAL A 66 -9.79 4.38 -14.99
CA VAL A 66 -8.36 4.31 -14.66
C VAL A 66 -8.16 3.43 -13.42
N PRO A 67 -7.72 2.16 -13.58
CA PRO A 67 -7.66 1.18 -12.49
C PRO A 67 -6.34 1.24 -11.68
N TYR A 68 -5.90 2.45 -11.34
CA TYR A 68 -4.61 2.70 -10.68
C TYR A 68 -4.78 3.53 -9.41
N LEU A 69 -3.78 3.44 -8.53
CA LEU A 69 -3.69 4.37 -7.41
C LEU A 69 -3.44 5.76 -7.96
N LEU A 70 -4.25 6.73 -7.56
CA LEU A 70 -4.11 8.13 -7.95
C LEU A 70 -4.02 9.03 -6.74
N ARG A 71 -3.25 10.10 -6.87
CA ARG A 71 -3.13 11.15 -5.86
C ARG A 71 -4.10 12.27 -6.20
N ASP A 72 -4.99 12.56 -5.25
CA ASP A 72 -5.91 13.68 -5.36
C ASP A 72 -5.17 15.01 -5.17
N PRO A 73 -5.28 15.97 -6.11
CA PRO A 73 -4.51 17.22 -6.06
C PRO A 73 -4.97 18.20 -4.98
N ALA A 74 -6.22 18.10 -4.52
CA ALA A 74 -6.77 19.00 -3.50
C ALA A 74 -6.39 18.56 -2.09
N THR A 75 -6.40 17.25 -1.83
CA THR A 75 -6.22 16.66 -0.49
C THR A 75 -4.86 15.98 -0.31
N ASN A 76 -4.14 15.71 -1.39
CA ASN A 76 -2.94 14.86 -1.44
C ASN A 76 -3.16 13.41 -1.01
N PHE A 77 -4.41 12.99 -0.75
CA PHE A 77 -4.70 11.60 -0.43
C PHE A 77 -4.56 10.71 -1.66
N VAL A 78 -4.14 9.47 -1.40
CA VAL A 78 -4.18 8.41 -2.41
C VAL A 78 -5.54 7.73 -2.36
N GLN A 79 -6.15 7.51 -3.52
CA GLN A 79 -7.37 6.71 -3.68
C GLN A 79 -7.14 5.60 -4.70
N ASN A 80 -8.02 4.60 -4.67
CA ASN A 80 -7.98 3.49 -5.61
C ASN A 80 -8.93 3.75 -6.78
N SER A 81 -8.35 3.91 -7.97
CA SER A 81 -9.06 4.02 -9.23
C SER A 81 -10.03 5.21 -9.34
N THR A 82 -10.42 5.53 -10.56
CA THR A 82 -11.42 6.56 -10.85
C THR A 82 -12.12 6.28 -12.18
N ILE A 83 -13.32 6.82 -12.35
CA ILE A 83 -14.01 6.95 -13.63
C ILE A 83 -14.17 8.45 -13.90
N VAL A 84 -13.80 8.88 -15.10
CA VAL A 84 -13.82 10.28 -15.53
C VAL A 84 -14.60 10.38 -16.84
N GLU A 85 -15.51 11.34 -16.93
CA GLU A 85 -16.19 11.69 -18.17
C GLU A 85 -15.33 12.68 -18.96
N LEU A 86 -15.14 12.42 -20.25
CA LEU A 86 -14.39 13.30 -21.15
C LEU A 86 -15.24 13.61 -22.37
N ASN A 87 -15.31 14.89 -22.72
CA ASN A 87 -15.90 15.33 -23.98
C ASN A 87 -14.86 15.27 -25.11
N GLU A 88 -15.31 15.31 -26.37
CA GLU A 88 -14.45 15.43 -27.54
C GLU A 88 -13.45 16.59 -27.39
N GLY A 89 -12.15 16.28 -27.53
CA GLY A 89 -11.03 17.21 -27.41
C GLY A 89 -10.65 17.57 -25.97
N GLU A 90 -11.31 16.99 -24.96
CA GLU A 90 -10.98 17.21 -23.55
C GLU A 90 -9.74 16.41 -23.13
N THR A 91 -8.89 17.05 -22.33
CA THR A 91 -7.73 16.41 -21.71
C THR A 91 -7.88 16.43 -20.19
N VAL A 92 -7.71 15.28 -19.55
CA VAL A 92 -7.55 15.16 -18.10
C VAL A 92 -6.14 14.73 -17.74
N GLU A 93 -5.55 15.35 -16.72
CA GLU A 93 -4.26 14.98 -16.17
C GLU A 93 -4.44 14.32 -14.80
N LEU A 94 -3.99 13.08 -14.66
CA LEU A 94 -4.06 12.33 -13.41
C LEU A 94 -2.66 11.99 -12.91
N THR A 95 -2.42 12.17 -11.62
CA THR A 95 -1.18 11.73 -10.97
C THR A 95 -1.34 10.29 -10.51
N LEU A 96 -0.74 9.34 -11.23
CA LEU A 96 -0.94 7.91 -11.08
C LEU A 96 0.34 7.21 -10.59
N LEU A 97 0.18 6.17 -9.78
CA LEU A 97 1.25 5.24 -9.42
C LEU A 97 1.11 3.96 -10.27
N ALA A 98 2.02 3.80 -11.23
CA ALA A 98 2.05 2.61 -12.07
C ALA A 98 2.69 1.42 -11.32
N PRO A 99 2.16 0.19 -11.42
CA PRO A 99 2.73 -0.95 -10.70
C PRO A 99 4.16 -1.28 -11.15
N PRO A 100 5.14 -1.42 -10.23
CA PRO A 100 6.55 -1.61 -10.57
C PRO A 100 6.92 -3.01 -11.08
N ARG A 101 5.97 -3.95 -11.13
CA ARG A 101 6.20 -5.36 -11.49
C ARG A 101 5.47 -5.80 -12.77
N THR A 102 5.00 -4.85 -13.56
CA THR A 102 4.27 -5.10 -14.82
C THR A 102 4.81 -4.23 -15.92
N THR A 103 4.69 -4.67 -17.17
CA THR A 103 5.17 -3.95 -18.36
C THR A 103 4.05 -3.30 -19.17
N THR A 104 2.78 -3.52 -18.77
CA THR A 104 1.62 -3.08 -19.54
C THR A 104 0.62 -2.42 -18.60
N ALA A 105 0.36 -1.14 -18.87
CA ALA A 105 -0.76 -0.42 -18.32
C ALA A 105 -2.01 -0.66 -19.16
N VAL A 106 -3.18 -0.65 -18.53
CA VAL A 106 -4.49 -0.85 -19.12
C VAL A 106 -5.43 0.14 -18.47
N VAL A 107 -6.01 1.01 -19.28
CA VAL A 107 -7.21 1.79 -18.94
C VAL A 107 -8.37 1.30 -19.80
N GLN A 108 -9.60 1.63 -19.43
CA GLN A 108 -10.77 1.24 -20.21
C GLN A 108 -11.58 2.46 -20.61
N ILE A 109 -12.12 2.45 -21.82
CA ILE A 109 -13.06 3.44 -22.31
C ILE A 109 -14.41 2.78 -22.61
N GLY A 110 -15.48 3.54 -22.42
CA GLY A 110 -16.84 3.12 -22.68
C GLY A 110 -17.68 4.31 -23.15
N LEU A 111 -18.93 4.02 -23.50
CA LEU A 111 -19.91 5.03 -23.91
C LEU A 111 -20.05 6.14 -22.84
N PRO A 112 -20.32 7.40 -23.24
CA PRO A 112 -20.54 8.51 -22.34
C PRO A 112 -21.56 8.23 -21.24
N GLY A 113 -21.34 8.80 -20.05
CA GLY A 113 -22.22 8.69 -18.89
C GLY A 113 -22.17 7.33 -18.19
N ARG A 114 -21.17 6.49 -18.50
CA ARG A 114 -21.02 5.16 -17.91
C ARG A 114 -20.31 5.23 -16.57
N ASP A 115 -20.98 4.69 -15.56
CA ASP A 115 -20.52 4.69 -14.17
C ASP A 115 -19.99 3.35 -13.68
N ALA A 116 -19.94 2.33 -14.55
CA ALA A 116 -19.47 0.98 -14.19
C ALA A 116 -18.63 0.30 -15.29
N PHE A 117 -17.57 -0.40 -14.90
CA PHE A 117 -16.65 -1.10 -15.81
C PHE A 117 -16.33 -2.53 -15.32
N PRO A 118 -16.13 -3.49 -16.23
CA PRO A 118 -15.70 -4.83 -15.86
C PRO A 118 -14.27 -4.79 -15.30
N VAL A 119 -14.00 -5.55 -14.25
CA VAL A 119 -12.66 -5.64 -13.66
C VAL A 119 -12.15 -7.07 -13.62
N ARG A 120 -10.83 -7.21 -13.48
CA ARG A 120 -10.15 -8.49 -13.31
C ARG A 120 -10.35 -9.06 -11.90
N ASP A 121 -10.12 -10.35 -11.77
CA ASP A 121 -9.99 -10.98 -10.45
C ASP A 121 -8.70 -10.51 -9.75
N VAL A 122 -8.68 -10.56 -8.42
CA VAL A 122 -7.55 -10.08 -7.60
C VAL A 122 -6.24 -10.81 -7.93
N ASN A 123 -6.32 -12.08 -8.32
CA ASN A 123 -5.18 -12.94 -8.67
C ASN A 123 -4.77 -12.89 -10.15
N GLU A 124 -5.45 -12.10 -10.97
CA GLU A 124 -5.17 -11.95 -12.40
C GLU A 124 -4.44 -10.63 -12.67
N SER A 125 -3.53 -10.59 -13.66
CA SER A 125 -2.92 -9.34 -14.12
C SER A 125 -3.79 -8.65 -15.17
N TRP A 126 -3.72 -7.32 -15.28
CA TRP A 126 -4.44 -6.58 -16.33
C TRP A 126 -4.07 -7.05 -17.74
N ALA A 127 -2.79 -7.36 -18.00
CA ALA A 127 -2.35 -7.87 -19.29
C ALA A 127 -3.00 -9.23 -19.64
N THR A 128 -3.05 -10.15 -18.67
CA THR A 128 -3.72 -11.45 -18.84
C THR A 128 -5.22 -11.27 -19.06
N TRP A 129 -5.84 -10.36 -18.30
CA TRP A 129 -7.27 -10.05 -18.40
C TRP A 129 -7.65 -9.51 -19.79
N VAL A 130 -6.85 -8.59 -20.35
CA VAL A 130 -7.04 -8.10 -21.73
C VAL A 130 -6.83 -9.23 -22.73
N ALA A 131 -5.76 -10.03 -22.58
CA ALA A 131 -5.41 -11.10 -23.51
C ALA A 131 -6.51 -12.19 -23.64
N ARG A 132 -7.25 -12.46 -22.56
CA ARG A 132 -8.40 -13.38 -22.61
C ARG A 132 -9.73 -12.73 -23.04
N GLY A 133 -9.71 -11.45 -23.43
CA GLY A 133 -10.90 -10.70 -23.84
C GLY A 133 -11.83 -10.34 -22.68
N GLY A 134 -11.29 -10.07 -21.48
CA GLY A 134 -12.07 -9.75 -20.28
C GLY A 134 -13.05 -8.58 -20.44
N MET A 135 -12.74 -7.67 -21.37
CA MET A 135 -13.60 -6.54 -21.72
C MET A 135 -14.95 -6.93 -22.32
N GLY A 136 -15.05 -8.10 -22.95
CA GLY A 136 -16.29 -8.59 -23.56
C GLY A 136 -17.24 -9.25 -22.55
N ALA A 137 -16.89 -9.33 -21.27
CA ALA A 137 -17.68 -10.00 -20.24
C ALA A 137 -18.94 -9.16 -19.89
N ALA A 138 -19.97 -9.31 -20.72
CA ALA A 138 -21.13 -8.42 -20.74
C ALA A 138 -22.15 -8.60 -19.60
N GLU A 139 -22.10 -9.65 -18.77
CA GLU A 139 -23.27 -9.95 -17.90
C GLU A 139 -23.00 -10.43 -16.48
N ARG A 140 -21.81 -10.97 -16.15
CA ARG A 140 -21.46 -11.44 -14.79
C ARG A 140 -19.96 -11.37 -14.54
N GLY A 141 -19.56 -10.54 -13.59
CA GLY A 141 -18.18 -10.43 -13.13
C GLY A 141 -18.06 -9.32 -12.08
N PRO A 142 -16.94 -9.23 -11.37
CA PRO A 142 -16.67 -8.06 -10.55
C PRO A 142 -16.65 -6.82 -11.45
N ALA A 143 -17.30 -5.76 -11.01
CA ALA A 143 -17.29 -4.46 -11.66
C ALA A 143 -16.87 -3.37 -10.67
N ALA A 144 -16.16 -2.39 -11.20
CA ALA A 144 -15.90 -1.12 -10.56
C ALA A 144 -17.10 -0.21 -10.84
N SER A 145 -17.66 0.44 -9.81
CA SER A 145 -18.71 1.46 -9.98
C SER A 145 -18.44 2.68 -9.13
N VAL A 146 -18.90 3.85 -9.58
CA VAL A 146 -18.72 5.12 -8.84
C VAL A 146 -19.39 5.05 -7.47
N LEU A 147 -18.62 5.41 -6.43
CA LEU A 147 -19.11 5.80 -5.12
C LEU A 147 -19.38 7.30 -5.15
N VAL A 148 -20.56 7.71 -4.68
CA VAL A 148 -20.83 9.13 -4.41
C VAL A 148 -20.10 9.48 -3.12
N ASP A 149 -18.88 10.00 -3.23
CA ASP A 149 -18.11 10.52 -2.11
C ASP A 149 -17.97 12.03 -2.30
N GLU A 150 -18.49 12.82 -1.35
CA GLU A 150 -18.72 14.27 -1.52
C GLU A 150 -17.45 15.13 -1.36
N ASN A 151 -16.26 14.52 -1.18
CA ASN A 151 -15.05 15.23 -0.71
C ASN A 151 -13.73 14.89 -1.44
N SER A 152 -13.76 14.28 -2.63
CA SER A 152 -12.59 14.13 -3.51
C SER A 152 -12.80 14.83 -4.85
N THR A 153 -11.70 15.25 -5.47
CA THR A 153 -11.71 15.83 -6.84
C THR A 153 -12.17 14.79 -7.84
N TRP A 154 -11.77 13.54 -7.63
CA TRP A 154 -12.05 12.42 -8.51
C TRP A 154 -13.04 11.45 -7.86
N PRO A 155 -14.03 10.93 -8.61
CA PRO A 155 -14.96 9.92 -8.09
C PRO A 155 -14.21 8.69 -7.56
N SER A 156 -14.52 8.27 -6.33
CA SER A 156 -13.98 7.03 -5.78
C SER A 156 -14.78 5.83 -6.31
N ILE A 157 -14.19 4.64 -6.27
CA ILE A 157 -14.76 3.44 -6.89
C ILE A 157 -14.99 2.34 -5.85
N GLN A 158 -16.15 1.68 -5.91
CA GLN A 158 -16.41 0.43 -5.21
C GLN A 158 -16.40 -0.75 -6.18
N SER A 159 -15.77 -1.84 -5.74
CA SER A 159 -15.92 -3.13 -6.40
C SER A 159 -17.20 -3.82 -5.93
N GLY A 160 -18.04 -4.27 -6.86
CA GLY A 160 -19.25 -5.02 -6.56
C GLY A 160 -19.66 -5.96 -7.69
N ASN A 161 -20.70 -6.76 -7.43
CA ASN A 161 -21.34 -7.58 -8.45
C ASN A 161 -22.37 -6.75 -9.24
N VAL A 162 -21.89 -5.68 -9.87
CA VAL A 162 -22.68 -4.85 -10.79
C VAL A 162 -22.36 -5.29 -12.22
N THR A 163 -23.30 -5.14 -13.15
CA THR A 163 -23.02 -5.42 -14.56
C THR A 163 -22.20 -4.26 -15.13
N GLY A 164 -20.89 -4.47 -15.26
CA GLY A 164 -19.98 -3.49 -15.86
C GLY A 164 -20.25 -3.26 -17.34
N GLY A 165 -20.78 -4.24 -18.10
CA GLY A 165 -21.00 -4.16 -19.55
C GLY A 165 -19.71 -4.28 -20.38
N PRO A 166 -19.79 -4.40 -21.71
CA PRO A 166 -18.59 -4.50 -22.56
C PRO A 166 -17.85 -3.15 -22.66
N SER A 167 -16.51 -3.16 -22.70
CA SER A 167 -15.66 -1.95 -22.78
C SER A 167 -14.56 -2.11 -23.83
N THR A 168 -13.81 -1.04 -24.09
CA THR A 168 -12.57 -1.07 -24.90
C THR A 168 -11.38 -0.76 -24.01
N ALA A 169 -10.24 -1.46 -24.19
CA ALA A 169 -9.04 -1.29 -23.39
C ALA A 169 -8.01 -0.57 -24.21
N VAL A 170 -7.41 0.42 -23.59
CA VAL A 170 -6.32 1.20 -24.15
C VAL A 170 -5.09 0.90 -23.32
N THR A 171 -3.98 0.56 -23.98
CA THR A 171 -2.78 0.07 -23.31
C THR A 171 -1.61 1.04 -23.47
N ALA A 172 -0.83 1.20 -22.41
CA ALA A 172 0.46 1.89 -22.45
C ALA A 172 1.57 0.98 -21.92
N SER A 173 2.82 1.32 -22.22
CA SER A 173 3.97 0.56 -21.70
C SER A 173 4.29 1.01 -20.27
N ILE A 174 4.78 0.09 -19.44
CA ILE A 174 5.35 0.42 -18.13
C ILE A 174 6.81 -0.02 -18.13
N GLU A 175 7.69 0.87 -17.68
CA GLU A 175 9.10 0.60 -17.48
C GLU A 175 9.51 1.02 -16.07
N ARG A 176 10.06 0.09 -15.29
CA ARG A 176 10.71 0.45 -14.03
C ARG A 176 12.16 0.81 -14.34
N LEU A 177 12.53 2.04 -13.99
CA LEU A 177 13.89 2.53 -14.18
C LEU A 177 14.87 1.80 -13.27
N ALA A 178 16.15 1.84 -13.59
CA ALA A 178 17.23 1.39 -12.72
C ALA A 178 18.18 2.54 -12.47
N ALA A 179 18.61 2.71 -11.22
CA ALA A 179 19.62 3.69 -10.88
C ALA A 179 20.95 3.30 -11.55
N PRO A 180 21.62 4.24 -12.23
CA PRO A 180 22.82 3.94 -13.02
C PRO A 180 24.06 3.61 -12.17
N ALA A 181 23.96 3.77 -10.85
CA ALA A 181 25.04 3.51 -9.90
C ALA A 181 25.25 2.02 -9.61
N TYR A 182 24.29 1.15 -9.98
CA TYR A 182 24.32 -0.27 -9.64
C TYR A 182 24.28 -1.14 -10.90
N ASP A 183 24.99 -2.26 -10.84
CA ASP A 183 24.89 -3.33 -11.83
C ASP A 183 23.71 -4.28 -11.53
N GLU A 184 23.33 -5.11 -12.50
CA GLU A 184 22.25 -6.10 -12.30
C GLU A 184 22.53 -7.05 -11.12
N SER A 185 23.79 -7.45 -10.92
CA SER A 185 24.21 -8.28 -9.78
C SER A 185 24.09 -7.58 -8.44
N GLU A 186 24.11 -6.25 -8.44
CA GLU A 186 23.93 -5.41 -7.26
C GLU A 186 22.45 -5.03 -7.07
N GLY A 187 21.53 -5.62 -7.85
CA GLY A 187 20.10 -5.38 -7.68
C GLY A 187 19.60 -4.10 -8.34
N ALA A 188 20.27 -3.59 -9.39
CA ALA A 188 19.83 -2.40 -10.13
C ALA A 188 18.34 -2.39 -10.52
N ARG A 189 17.77 -3.56 -10.85
CA ARG A 189 16.33 -3.71 -11.18
C ARG A 189 15.38 -3.42 -10.02
N HIS A 190 15.90 -3.24 -8.81
CA HIS A 190 15.16 -3.01 -7.58
C HIS A 190 15.53 -1.69 -6.90
N SER A 191 16.20 -0.77 -7.61
CA SER A 191 16.81 0.45 -7.07
C SER A 191 15.98 1.74 -7.21
N THR A 192 14.75 1.64 -7.71
CA THR A 192 13.87 2.79 -7.96
C THR A 192 12.45 2.51 -7.52
N GLY A 193 11.64 3.55 -7.41
CA GLY A 193 10.26 3.46 -6.96
C GLY A 193 10.09 3.91 -5.52
N PHE A 194 8.83 4.15 -5.16
CA PHE A 194 8.38 4.78 -3.92
C PHE A 194 8.85 4.04 -2.66
N VAL A 195 8.91 2.71 -2.72
CA VAL A 195 9.66 1.85 -1.79
C VAL A 195 10.36 0.81 -2.65
N ASN A 196 11.66 0.60 -2.44
CA ASN A 196 12.46 -0.23 -3.33
C ASN A 196 13.38 -1.19 -2.57
N GLY A 197 13.79 -2.27 -3.25
CA GLY A 197 14.49 -3.37 -2.60
C GLY A 197 15.99 -3.13 -2.47
N ARG A 198 16.56 -2.16 -3.19
CA ARG A 198 17.97 -1.80 -3.03
C ARG A 198 18.18 -1.03 -1.73
N ASP A 199 17.34 -0.03 -1.46
CA ASP A 199 17.45 0.75 -0.23
C ASP A 199 17.18 -0.13 0.99
N THR A 200 16.17 -1.01 0.93
CA THR A 200 15.97 -2.04 1.97
C THR A 200 17.21 -2.91 2.20
N TYR A 201 17.88 -3.32 1.12
CA TYR A 201 19.11 -4.11 1.22
C TYR A 201 20.26 -3.30 1.80
N ASP A 202 20.39 -2.03 1.44
CA ASP A 202 21.43 -1.14 1.94
C ASP A 202 21.26 -0.91 3.44
N THR A 203 20.04 -0.67 3.90
CA THR A 203 19.70 -0.58 5.33
C THR A 203 19.97 -1.89 6.05
N LEU A 204 19.61 -3.05 5.46
CA LEU A 204 19.95 -4.36 6.01
C LEU A 204 21.47 -4.55 6.12
N ALA A 205 22.22 -4.25 5.06
CA ALA A 205 23.67 -4.40 5.01
C ALA A 205 24.36 -3.49 6.03
N PHE A 206 23.88 -2.26 6.20
CA PHE A 206 24.34 -1.33 7.22
C PHE A 206 24.11 -1.89 8.64
N LEU A 207 22.87 -2.26 8.96
CA LEU A 207 22.51 -2.77 10.29
C LEU A 207 23.24 -4.08 10.65
N THR A 208 23.63 -4.87 9.64
CA THR A 208 24.27 -6.18 9.83
C THR A 208 25.77 -6.16 9.58
N ASN A 209 26.39 -4.99 9.47
CA ASN A 209 27.82 -4.89 9.18
C ASN A 209 28.65 -5.47 10.35
N GLU A 210 29.47 -6.48 10.04
CA GLU A 210 30.35 -7.17 11.00
C GLU A 210 31.78 -6.60 11.05
N ASP A 211 32.07 -5.57 10.26
CA ASP A 211 33.37 -4.91 10.27
C ASP A 211 33.68 -4.31 11.65
N LEU A 212 34.94 -4.42 12.09
CA LEU A 212 35.37 -3.99 13.41
C LEU A 212 35.38 -2.47 13.54
N ASP A 213 34.59 -1.93 14.47
CA ASP A 213 34.71 -0.56 14.97
C ASP A 213 35.32 -0.57 16.40
N PRO A 214 36.60 -0.19 16.58
CA PRO A 214 37.22 -0.12 17.90
C PRO A 214 36.65 0.97 18.82
N THR A 215 35.82 1.88 18.29
CA THR A 215 35.19 2.97 19.05
C THR A 215 33.79 2.64 19.54
N ASP A 216 33.12 1.67 18.92
CA ASP A 216 31.92 1.09 19.50
C ASP A 216 32.26 0.20 20.71
N LEU A 217 31.71 0.57 21.86
CA LEU A 217 31.88 -0.14 23.12
C LEU A 217 30.74 -1.12 23.40
N ALA A 218 29.70 -1.15 22.57
CA ALA A 218 28.50 -1.94 22.75
C ALA A 218 28.70 -3.37 22.20
N ASP A 219 29.11 -3.52 20.95
CA ASP A 219 29.41 -4.81 20.33
C ASP A 219 30.72 -4.87 19.51
N GLY A 220 31.30 -3.71 19.21
CA GLY A 220 32.57 -3.55 18.49
C GLY A 220 32.44 -3.69 16.98
N ALA A 221 31.24 -3.57 16.42
CA ALA A 221 30.97 -3.60 14.99
C ALA A 221 30.51 -2.24 14.47
N GLU A 222 30.66 -2.01 13.16
CA GLU A 222 30.11 -0.83 12.47
C GLU A 222 28.57 -0.88 12.37
N GLY A 223 27.98 -2.09 12.43
CA GLY A 223 26.54 -2.33 12.45
C GLY A 223 25.95 -2.43 13.87
N PHE A 224 24.73 -2.98 13.98
CA PHE A 224 24.02 -3.16 15.24
C PHE A 224 23.76 -4.64 15.51
N LEU A 225 24.78 -5.31 16.03
CA LEU A 225 24.80 -6.74 16.27
C LEU A 225 24.44 -7.03 17.74
N ASN A 226 24.38 -8.32 18.10
CA ASN A 226 24.24 -8.77 19.49
C ASN A 226 23.05 -8.14 20.26
N ARG A 227 22.02 -7.65 19.57
CA ARG A 227 20.91 -6.88 20.14
C ARG A 227 19.80 -7.76 20.76
N TRP A 228 20.17 -8.76 21.57
CA TRP A 228 19.17 -9.56 22.29
C TRP A 228 18.55 -8.77 23.43
N ALA A 229 17.24 -8.95 23.62
CA ALA A 229 16.49 -8.29 24.70
C ALA A 229 16.78 -8.91 26.07
N GLY A 230 16.94 -8.06 27.09
CA GLY A 230 17.14 -8.44 28.50
C GLY A 230 18.60 -8.48 28.96
N GLN A 231 18.79 -8.77 30.25
CA GLN A 231 20.11 -8.92 30.89
C GLN A 231 21.05 -7.70 30.87
N GLY A 232 20.55 -6.48 30.62
CA GLY A 232 21.35 -5.25 30.63
C GLY A 232 22.37 -5.21 29.48
N ASN A 233 21.89 -5.39 28.26
CA ASN A 233 22.69 -5.49 27.05
C ASN A 233 22.91 -4.11 26.39
N ALA A 234 24.15 -3.63 26.38
CA ALA A 234 24.49 -2.32 25.79
C ALA A 234 24.25 -2.25 24.28
N ALA A 235 24.51 -3.33 23.52
CA ALA A 235 24.30 -3.37 22.07
C ALA A 235 22.82 -3.25 21.70
N TYR A 236 21.96 -3.85 22.52
CA TYR A 236 20.52 -3.73 22.38
C TYR A 236 20.01 -2.31 22.66
N GLU A 237 20.54 -1.64 23.70
CA GLU A 237 20.22 -0.22 23.97
C GLU A 237 20.70 0.70 22.85
N ASP A 238 21.91 0.46 22.33
CA ASP A 238 22.50 1.27 21.27
C ASP A 238 21.71 1.15 19.96
N ALA A 239 21.36 -0.08 19.57
CA ALA A 239 20.47 -0.34 18.43
C ALA A 239 19.11 0.34 18.61
N ALA A 240 18.53 0.30 19.81
CA ALA A 240 17.26 0.97 20.09
C ALA A 240 17.38 2.50 19.94
N GLN A 241 18.47 3.12 20.41
CA GLN A 241 18.69 4.56 20.25
C GLN A 241 18.87 4.95 18.79
N PHE A 242 19.60 4.17 17.99
CA PHE A 242 19.70 4.38 16.55
C PHE A 242 18.31 4.38 15.88
N LEU A 243 17.51 3.34 16.13
CA LEU A 243 16.19 3.20 15.52
C LEU A 243 15.21 4.31 15.92
N ILE A 244 15.29 4.80 17.16
CA ILE A 244 14.55 5.99 17.62
C ILE A 244 14.95 7.21 16.79
N GLN A 245 16.26 7.46 16.66
CA GLN A 245 16.79 8.61 15.91
C GLN A 245 16.42 8.55 14.43
N GLU A 246 16.44 7.36 13.81
CA GLU A 246 16.01 7.18 12.42
C GLU A 246 14.54 7.58 12.23
N PHE A 247 13.63 7.05 13.05
CA PHE A 247 12.21 7.44 12.96
C PHE A 247 11.99 8.93 13.25
N GLU A 248 12.70 9.51 14.22
CA GLU A 248 12.66 10.96 14.46
C GLU A 248 13.17 11.75 13.24
N SER A 249 14.21 11.27 12.57
CA SER A 249 14.79 11.90 11.38
C SER A 249 13.81 11.93 10.20
N PHE A 250 12.96 10.91 10.08
CA PHE A 250 11.88 10.86 9.09
C PHE A 250 10.74 11.85 9.41
N GLY A 251 10.74 12.45 10.60
CA GLY A 251 9.72 13.38 11.08
C GLY A 251 8.50 12.70 11.70
N LEU A 252 8.64 11.45 12.15
CA LEU A 252 7.60 10.72 12.87
C LEU A 252 7.55 11.13 14.34
N GLU A 253 6.37 11.03 14.95
CA GLU A 253 6.25 11.15 16.41
C GLU A 253 6.61 9.80 17.03
N VAL A 254 7.77 9.73 17.70
CA VAL A 254 8.26 8.46 18.26
C VAL A 254 7.76 8.26 19.68
N ASN A 255 7.09 7.14 19.90
CA ASN A 255 6.71 6.65 21.22
C ASN A 255 7.55 5.43 21.57
N VAL A 256 8.34 5.56 22.63
CA VAL A 256 9.18 4.50 23.17
C VAL A 256 8.47 3.85 24.35
N GLN A 257 8.21 2.56 24.26
CA GLN A 257 7.45 1.82 25.25
C GLN A 257 8.38 0.88 26.00
N ARG A 258 8.76 1.28 27.21
CA ARG A 258 9.56 0.44 28.09
C ARG A 258 8.66 -0.46 28.93
N TYR A 259 8.99 -1.74 28.98
CA TYR A 259 8.24 -2.72 29.75
C TYR A 259 9.14 -3.76 30.41
N GLU A 260 8.61 -4.35 31.47
CA GLU A 260 9.27 -5.41 32.22
C GLU A 260 8.65 -6.77 31.87
N TYR A 261 9.48 -7.81 31.83
CA TYR A 261 9.03 -9.18 31.65
C TYR A 261 9.86 -10.17 32.46
N THR A 262 9.29 -11.34 32.73
CA THR A 262 10.01 -12.46 33.35
C THR A 262 10.41 -13.46 32.28
N ASP A 263 11.70 -13.81 32.22
CA ASP A 263 12.18 -14.82 31.27
C ASP A 263 11.81 -16.26 31.71
N TRP A 264 12.12 -17.24 30.85
CA TRP A 264 11.83 -18.66 31.10
C TRP A 264 12.62 -19.24 32.29
N GLN A 265 13.67 -18.55 32.76
CA GLN A 265 14.49 -18.92 33.92
C GLN A 265 13.98 -18.25 35.21
N GLY A 266 12.93 -17.42 35.12
CA GLY A 266 12.36 -16.68 36.24
C GLY A 266 13.12 -15.39 36.56
N ASN A 267 14.04 -14.94 35.71
CA ASN A 267 14.71 -13.66 35.92
C ASN A 267 13.82 -12.53 35.41
N GLN A 268 13.79 -11.48 36.19
CA GLN A 268 13.03 -10.27 35.90
C GLN A 268 13.90 -9.33 35.06
N ASN A 269 13.40 -8.93 33.90
CA ASN A 269 14.09 -8.11 32.91
C ASN A 269 13.32 -6.80 32.70
N PRO A 270 13.84 -5.66 33.18
CA PRO A 270 13.14 -4.38 33.12
C PRO A 270 13.33 -3.60 31.80
N GLU A 271 14.07 -4.15 30.84
CA GLU A 271 14.60 -3.43 29.66
C GLU A 271 13.88 -3.82 28.34
N GLY A 272 12.63 -4.26 28.36
CA GLY A 272 11.88 -4.45 27.11
C GLY A 272 11.62 -3.10 26.43
N TYR A 273 11.74 -3.02 25.09
CA TYR A 273 11.55 -1.79 24.32
C TYR A 273 10.72 -2.02 23.06
N ASN A 274 9.53 -1.43 22.95
CA ASN A 274 8.98 -1.21 21.62
C ASN A 274 9.31 0.22 21.17
N ILE A 275 9.63 0.37 19.89
CA ILE A 275 9.91 1.65 19.27
C ILE A 275 8.87 1.84 18.18
N CYS A 276 7.94 2.77 18.38
CA CYS A 276 6.86 3.01 17.43
C CYS A 276 6.89 4.46 16.94
N GLY A 277 7.07 4.66 15.63
CA GLY A 277 6.91 5.94 14.96
C GLY A 277 5.48 6.13 14.46
N PHE A 278 4.86 7.27 14.80
CA PHE A 278 3.49 7.60 14.46
C PHE A 278 3.42 8.70 13.40
N ARG A 279 2.58 8.46 12.40
CA ARG A 279 2.10 9.48 11.47
C ARG A 279 0.58 9.58 11.58
N TYR A 280 0.10 10.57 12.32
CA TYR A 280 -1.33 10.73 12.58
C TYR A 280 -2.14 11.03 11.32
N GLY A 281 -3.24 10.30 11.18
CA GLY A 281 -4.23 10.52 10.14
C GLY A 281 -5.04 11.78 10.38
N THR A 282 -5.54 12.38 9.31
CA THR A 282 -6.26 13.66 9.37
C THR A 282 -7.77 13.52 9.56
N LEU A 283 -8.36 12.36 9.24
CA LEU A 283 -9.81 12.12 9.35
C LEU A 283 -10.17 11.09 10.42
N PHE A 284 -9.36 10.04 10.53
CA PHE A 284 -9.55 8.92 11.46
C PHE A 284 -8.27 8.69 12.27
N PRO A 285 -7.87 9.63 13.15
CA PRO A 285 -6.61 9.52 13.90
C PRO A 285 -6.56 8.33 14.87
N ASN A 286 -7.73 7.82 15.29
CA ASN A 286 -7.86 6.65 16.16
C ASN A 286 -8.02 5.33 15.38
N GLU A 287 -7.99 5.36 14.05
CA GLU A 287 -7.92 4.14 13.23
C GLU A 287 -6.48 3.94 12.77
N TRP A 288 -5.85 2.86 13.23
CA TRP A 288 -4.41 2.63 13.05
C TRP A 288 -4.14 1.54 12.02
N MET A 289 -3.25 1.85 11.07
CA MET A 289 -2.64 0.92 10.14
C MET A 289 -1.20 0.67 10.59
N VAL A 290 -0.91 -0.55 11.01
CA VAL A 290 0.36 -0.87 11.68
C VAL A 290 1.26 -1.69 10.75
N PHE A 291 2.51 -1.26 10.64
CA PHE A 291 3.61 -1.99 10.00
C PHE A 291 4.57 -2.42 11.11
N GLY A 292 4.82 -3.73 11.23
CA GLY A 292 5.56 -4.28 12.36
C GLY A 292 6.67 -5.24 11.92
N ALA A 293 7.80 -5.17 12.60
CA ALA A 293 8.89 -6.14 12.59
C ALA A 293 9.52 -6.18 13.98
N HIS A 294 10.34 -7.18 14.31
CA HIS A 294 11.09 -7.16 15.58
C HIS A 294 12.57 -6.81 15.34
N PHE A 295 13.12 -6.01 16.24
CA PHE A 295 14.52 -5.58 16.20
C PHE A 295 15.36 -6.23 17.30
N ASP A 296 14.87 -7.21 18.04
CA ASP A 296 15.75 -8.06 18.85
C ASP A 296 16.28 -9.26 18.03
N VAL A 297 17.42 -9.80 18.44
CA VAL A 297 17.96 -11.07 17.90
C VAL A 297 17.96 -12.15 18.98
N ALA A 298 17.76 -13.41 18.60
CA ALA A 298 17.96 -14.52 19.53
C ALA A 298 19.43 -14.60 20.00
N PRO A 299 19.69 -14.65 21.32
CA PRO A 299 21.06 -14.75 21.84
C PRO A 299 21.68 -16.11 21.50
N PRO A 300 22.95 -16.18 21.06
CA PRO A 300 23.60 -17.43 20.77
C PRO A 300 23.80 -18.27 22.05
N ILE A 301 23.37 -19.53 22.05
CA ILE A 301 23.53 -20.45 23.21
C ILE A 301 25.01 -20.70 23.55
N ASN A 302 25.92 -20.50 22.59
CA ASN A 302 27.34 -20.69 22.79
C ASN A 302 28.13 -19.48 22.28
N ALA A 303 28.48 -18.56 23.19
CA ALA A 303 29.31 -17.39 22.89
C ALA A 303 30.72 -17.73 22.35
N LEU A 304 31.16 -19.00 22.46
CA LEU A 304 32.43 -19.50 21.91
C LEU A 304 32.27 -20.19 20.55
N ALA A 305 31.04 -20.43 20.08
CA ALA A 305 30.80 -20.95 18.75
C ALA A 305 30.83 -19.80 17.74
N LEU A 306 31.61 -19.97 16.67
CA LEU A 306 31.48 -19.14 15.48
C LEU A 306 30.02 -19.18 15.00
N ASP A 307 29.54 -18.07 14.44
CA ASP A 307 28.15 -17.92 13.99
C ASP A 307 27.72 -19.14 13.13
N PRO A 308 26.48 -19.66 13.27
CA PRO A 308 25.95 -20.70 12.39
C PRO A 308 26.19 -20.48 10.90
N HIS A 309 26.21 -19.23 10.46
CA HIS A 309 26.52 -18.83 9.09
C HIS A 309 27.99 -19.13 8.69
N VAL A 310 28.93 -18.99 9.63
CA VAL A 310 30.36 -19.27 9.44
C VAL A 310 30.64 -20.78 9.57
N THR A 311 29.99 -21.45 10.53
CA THR A 311 30.23 -22.87 10.80
C THR A 311 29.46 -23.82 9.88
N GLY A 312 28.37 -23.34 9.26
CA GLY A 312 27.42 -24.17 8.52
C GLY A 312 26.61 -25.14 9.39
N VAL A 313 26.71 -25.05 10.72
CA VAL A 313 26.02 -25.92 11.68
C VAL A 313 24.92 -25.11 12.34
N ARG A 314 23.67 -25.60 12.26
CA ARG A 314 22.54 -24.96 12.95
C ARG A 314 22.76 -24.97 14.46
N THR A 315 22.79 -23.79 15.07
CA THR A 315 22.67 -23.58 16.53
C THR A 315 21.53 -22.60 16.80
N TYR A 316 21.16 -22.39 18.06
CA TYR A 316 20.16 -21.39 18.44
C TYR A 316 20.83 -20.04 18.67
N GLY A 317 20.20 -19.00 18.12
CA GLY A 317 20.65 -17.62 18.18
C GLY A 317 21.75 -17.29 17.17
N THR A 318 21.96 -15.99 16.96
CA THR A 318 22.95 -15.42 16.05
C THR A 318 23.39 -14.08 16.59
N ARG A 319 24.58 -13.64 16.18
CA ARG A 319 25.03 -12.28 16.46
C ARG A 319 24.40 -11.26 15.51
N VAL A 320 24.06 -11.67 14.30
CA VAL A 320 23.74 -10.76 13.18
C VAL A 320 22.24 -10.60 12.96
N GLY A 321 21.47 -11.69 13.01
CA GLY A 321 20.01 -11.63 12.84
C GLY A 321 19.54 -11.13 11.47
N ALA A 322 20.37 -11.24 10.42
CA ALA A 322 20.07 -10.63 9.12
C ALA A 322 18.69 -11.00 8.55
N TYR A 323 18.37 -12.29 8.55
CA TYR A 323 17.05 -12.77 8.11
C TYR A 323 15.97 -12.61 9.19
N ASP A 324 16.34 -12.78 10.46
CA ASP A 324 15.43 -12.87 11.61
C ASP A 324 15.88 -11.89 12.71
N ASN A 325 15.39 -10.66 12.74
CA ASN A 325 14.53 -10.02 11.73
C ASN A 325 15.04 -8.61 11.37
N THR A 326 16.35 -8.51 11.11
CA THR A 326 16.91 -7.26 10.57
C THR A 326 16.32 -6.96 9.19
N ALA A 327 16.02 -7.98 8.37
CA ALA A 327 15.37 -7.79 7.08
C ALA A 327 14.01 -7.07 7.18
N GLY A 328 13.12 -7.51 8.07
CA GLY A 328 11.84 -6.86 8.31
C GLY A 328 11.99 -5.51 9.00
N THR A 329 12.95 -5.36 9.91
CA THR A 329 13.31 -4.06 10.50
C THR A 329 13.69 -3.05 9.41
N SER A 330 14.56 -3.43 8.48
CA SER A 330 14.94 -2.60 7.32
C SER A 330 13.72 -2.27 6.46
N MET A 331 12.85 -3.25 6.18
CA MET A 331 11.62 -3.00 5.41
C MET A 331 10.69 -2.01 6.12
N VAL A 332 10.56 -2.06 7.44
CA VAL A 332 9.77 -1.09 8.21
C VAL A 332 10.39 0.30 8.12
N LEU A 333 11.71 0.43 8.24
CA LEU A 333 12.42 1.72 8.11
C LEU A 333 12.19 2.34 6.73
N GLU A 334 12.36 1.57 5.64
CA GLU A 334 12.13 2.07 4.27
C GLU A 334 10.68 2.51 4.03
N VAL A 335 9.71 1.73 4.52
CA VAL A 335 8.30 2.11 4.39
C VAL A 335 8.00 3.33 5.25
N ALA A 336 8.59 3.43 6.44
CA ALA A 336 8.42 4.56 7.34
C ALA A 336 8.96 5.85 6.71
N GLU A 337 10.16 5.83 6.14
CA GLU A 337 10.75 6.98 5.44
C GLU A 337 9.87 7.44 4.28
N ALA A 338 9.49 6.50 3.38
CA ALA A 338 8.66 6.81 2.21
C ALA A 338 7.29 7.38 2.59
N MET A 339 6.70 6.90 3.69
CA MET A 339 5.34 7.24 4.11
C MET A 339 5.27 8.38 5.13
N ALA A 340 6.38 8.79 5.77
CA ALA A 340 6.36 9.81 6.83
C ALA A 340 5.76 11.14 6.35
N ASN A 341 5.98 11.48 5.08
CA ASN A 341 5.46 12.69 4.45
C ASN A 341 4.16 12.48 3.66
N ALA A 342 3.62 11.26 3.63
CA ALA A 342 2.36 10.98 2.97
C ALA A 342 1.17 11.55 3.77
N ALA A 343 0.19 12.10 3.06
CA ALA A 343 -1.09 12.49 3.66
C ALA A 343 -1.99 11.25 3.71
N THR A 344 -2.42 10.85 4.90
CA THR A 344 -3.32 9.72 5.11
C THR A 344 -4.55 10.11 5.90
N ARG A 345 -5.65 9.41 5.62
CA ARG A 345 -6.90 9.57 6.37
C ARG A 345 -6.79 8.92 7.76
N ARG A 346 -6.14 7.76 7.81
CA ARG A 346 -5.87 6.95 9.02
C ARG A 346 -4.46 7.17 9.52
N THR A 347 -4.23 6.90 10.80
CA THR A 347 -2.90 6.93 11.39
C THR A 347 -2.09 5.75 10.90
N MET A 348 -0.86 6.00 10.49
CA MET A 348 0.13 4.96 10.22
C MET A 348 1.05 4.83 11.42
N VAL A 349 1.34 3.58 11.79
CA VAL A 349 2.21 3.25 12.91
C VAL A 349 3.28 2.29 12.41
N PHE A 350 4.54 2.67 12.58
CA PHE A 350 5.71 1.84 12.25
C PHE A 350 6.32 1.38 13.56
N CYS A 351 6.18 0.10 13.90
CA CYS A 351 6.61 -0.43 15.19
C CYS A 351 7.71 -1.48 15.03
N LEU A 352 8.75 -1.33 15.82
CA LEU A 352 9.82 -2.29 16.00
C LEU A 352 9.67 -2.92 17.38
N TRP A 353 9.31 -4.21 17.38
CA TRP A 353 9.03 -4.99 18.58
C TRP A 353 10.33 -5.47 19.23
N SER A 354 10.31 -5.55 20.56
CA SER A 354 11.35 -6.26 21.33
C SER A 354 10.84 -7.57 21.91
N GLY A 355 11.78 -8.46 22.22
CA GLY A 355 11.52 -9.71 22.92
C GLY A 355 10.62 -10.66 22.16
N GLU A 356 10.61 -10.57 20.82
CA GLU A 356 9.89 -11.53 19.97
C GLU A 356 10.48 -12.92 20.16
N GLU A 357 11.81 -13.01 20.13
CA GLU A 357 12.62 -14.22 20.22
C GLU A 357 12.48 -14.91 21.60
N GLY A 358 12.06 -14.12 22.59
CA GLY A 358 11.73 -14.56 23.94
C GLY A 358 10.27 -14.97 24.15
N GLY A 359 9.44 -14.93 23.11
CA GLY A 359 8.01 -15.25 23.12
C GLY A 359 7.10 -14.04 23.00
N LYS A 360 7.27 -13.21 21.96
CA LYS A 360 6.34 -12.11 21.57
C LYS A 360 6.08 -11.05 22.63
N ARG A 361 7.03 -10.85 23.54
CA ARG A 361 6.82 -10.03 24.75
C ARG A 361 6.45 -8.59 24.43
N GLY A 362 7.08 -8.00 23.40
CA GLY A 362 6.83 -6.62 22.99
C GLY A 362 5.48 -6.44 22.32
N SER A 363 5.11 -7.32 21.39
CA SER A 363 3.81 -7.24 20.74
C SER A 363 2.66 -7.57 21.70
N ASP A 364 2.83 -8.52 22.62
CA ASP A 364 1.87 -8.80 23.70
C ASP A 364 1.70 -7.57 24.62
N TYR A 365 2.79 -6.93 25.04
CA TYR A 365 2.71 -5.68 25.81
C TYR A 365 1.95 -4.59 25.04
N TRP A 366 2.25 -4.44 23.74
CA TRP A 366 1.61 -3.42 22.92
C TRP A 366 0.10 -3.64 22.78
N THR A 367 -0.35 -4.88 22.56
CA THR A 367 -1.79 -5.18 22.46
C THR A 367 -2.49 -5.12 23.81
N ASP A 368 -1.92 -5.73 24.84
CA ASP A 368 -2.59 -6.00 26.12
C ASP A 368 -2.52 -4.81 27.07
N PHE A 369 -1.63 -3.85 26.80
CA PHE A 369 -1.47 -2.66 27.62
C PHE A 369 -1.58 -1.37 26.80
N TYR A 370 -0.66 -1.14 25.85
CA TYR A 370 -0.60 0.15 25.14
C TYR A 370 -1.88 0.44 24.35
N VAL A 371 -2.38 -0.52 23.58
CA VAL A 371 -3.63 -0.35 22.81
C VAL A 371 -4.85 -0.49 23.73
N SER A 372 -5.00 -1.62 24.42
CA SER A 372 -6.26 -1.90 25.11
C SER A 372 -6.50 -1.11 26.40
N GLN A 373 -5.45 -0.65 27.08
CA GLN A 373 -5.58 0.07 28.35
C GLN A 373 -5.25 1.55 28.23
N GLU A 374 -4.14 1.91 27.56
CA GLU A 374 -3.73 3.31 27.43
C GLU A 374 -4.44 4.04 26.29
N ASN A 375 -4.80 3.32 25.22
CA ASN A 375 -5.45 3.87 24.03
C ASN A 375 -6.77 3.14 23.68
N PRO A 376 -7.72 3.01 24.62
CA PRO A 376 -8.90 2.14 24.45
C PRO A 376 -9.85 2.57 23.32
N ASP A 377 -9.76 3.82 22.87
CA ASP A 377 -10.56 4.37 21.76
C ASP A 377 -9.95 4.08 20.38
N VAL A 378 -8.77 3.46 20.33
CA VAL A 378 -8.07 3.12 19.09
C VAL A 378 -8.60 1.81 18.52
N THR A 379 -8.80 1.79 17.21
CA THR A 379 -9.07 0.56 16.44
C THR A 379 -7.92 0.29 15.48
N VAL A 380 -7.25 -0.84 15.66
CA VAL A 380 -6.25 -1.32 14.69
C VAL A 380 -7.01 -1.93 13.51
N THR A 381 -7.00 -1.27 12.35
CA THR A 381 -7.75 -1.70 11.17
C THR A 381 -6.97 -2.71 10.33
N ASN A 382 -5.65 -2.61 10.35
CA ASN A 382 -4.74 -3.43 9.55
C ASN A 382 -3.42 -3.63 10.28
N TYR A 383 -2.85 -4.82 10.11
CA TYR A 383 -1.49 -5.15 10.55
C TYR A 383 -0.74 -5.82 9.40
N VAL A 384 0.41 -5.26 9.03
CA VAL A 384 1.34 -5.83 8.07
C VAL A 384 2.58 -6.26 8.84
N ASN A 385 2.81 -7.57 8.92
CA ASN A 385 4.05 -8.12 9.47
C ASN A 385 5.10 -8.16 8.36
N LEU A 386 6.27 -7.58 8.60
CA LEU A 386 7.38 -7.52 7.66
C LEU A 386 8.56 -8.37 8.11
#